data_AF-A0A924WUT0-F1
#
_entry.id   AF-A0A924WUT0-F1
#
_cell.length_a   1.000
_cell.length_b   1.000
_cell.length_c   1.000
_cell.angle_alpha   90.00
_cell.angle_beta   90.00
_cell.angle_gamma   90.00
#
_symmetry.space_group_name_H-M   'P 1'
#
loop_
_entity.id
_entity.type
_entity.pdbx_description
1 polymer ?
#
loop_
_entity_poly.entity_id
_entity_poly.type
_entity_poly.pdbx_seq_one_letter_code
_entity_poly.pdbx_strand_id
1 'polypeptide(L)'
;MILRLDRLMCELPRAKNPSPNAAAAVQELLGGKFGEMSTLMNYTFQSFNFRGRSDVRPFYDLIANIAAEEFAHIELVSYAINLLLTGTTPRDG
;
A
#
# COMPACT_ATOMS: atom_id res chain seq x y z
N MET A 1 11.70 -2.92 -13.96
CA MET A 1 10.68 -2.00 -14.51
C MET A 1 9.39 -2.28 -13.77
N ILE A 2 8.66 -1.24 -13.36
CA ILE A 2 7.34 -1.37 -12.72
C ILE A 2 6.30 -1.02 -13.78
N LEU A 3 5.28 -1.87 -13.92
CA LEU A 3 4.10 -1.62 -14.73
C LEU A 3 2.94 -1.35 -13.78
N ARG A 4 2.06 -0.41 -14.13
CA ARG A 4 0.87 -0.09 -13.33
C ARG A 4 -0.38 -0.50 -14.09
N LEU A 5 -1.26 -1.23 -13.40
CA LEU A 5 -2.61 -1.51 -13.87
C LEU A 5 -3.56 -0.56 -13.12
N ASP A 6 -4.45 0.12 -13.83
CA ASP A 6 -5.41 1.04 -13.22
C ASP A 6 -6.60 0.28 -12.62
N ARG A 7 -6.33 -0.48 -11.57
CA ARG A 7 -7.30 -1.31 -10.83
C ARG A 7 -6.78 -1.58 -9.42
N LEU A 8 -7.69 -1.58 -8.45
CA LEU A 8 -7.37 -2.00 -7.09
C LEU A 8 -7.16 -3.52 -7.03
N MET A 9 -6.39 -3.97 -6.03
CA MET A 9 -6.18 -5.40 -5.74
C MET A 9 -7.49 -6.12 -5.42
N CYS A 10 -8.38 -5.46 -4.68
CA CYS A 10 -9.73 -5.93 -4.39
C CYS A 10 -10.73 -4.76 -4.35
N GLU A 11 -12.01 -5.10 -4.48
CA GLU A 11 -13.09 -4.12 -4.37
C GLU A 11 -13.32 -3.72 -2.91
N LEU A 12 -13.45 -2.41 -2.66
CA LEU A 12 -13.84 -1.88 -1.37
C LEU A 12 -15.26 -1.29 -1.42
N PRO A 13 -16.10 -1.57 -0.42
CA PRO A 13 -17.45 -1.02 -0.38
C PRO A 13 -17.40 0.49 -0.15
N ARG A 14 -18.43 1.20 -0.62
CA ARG A 14 -18.59 2.62 -0.29
C ARG A 14 -18.81 2.79 1.22
N ALA A 15 -18.14 3.79 1.81
CA ALA A 15 -18.30 4.11 3.23
C ALA A 15 -19.73 4.62 3.49
N LYS A 16 -20.48 3.90 4.32
CA LYS A 16 -21.84 4.30 4.73
C LYS A 16 -21.81 5.46 5.73
N ASN A 17 -20.80 5.48 6.59
CA ASN A 17 -20.57 6.51 7.60
C ASN A 17 -19.10 6.96 7.52
N PRO A 18 -18.78 7.90 6.60
CA PRO A 18 -17.44 8.50 6.52
C PRO A 18 -17.03 9.14 7.86
N SER A 19 -15.76 9.04 8.23
CA SER A 19 -15.25 9.51 9.52
C SER A 19 -13.78 9.91 9.42
N PRO A 20 -13.45 11.20 9.66
CA PRO A 20 -12.06 11.67 9.67
C PRO A 20 -11.20 10.98 10.73
N ASN A 21 -11.78 10.67 11.89
CA ASN A 21 -11.06 9.97 12.96
C ASN A 21 -10.75 8.51 12.58
N ALA A 22 -11.67 7.83 11.88
CA ALA A 22 -11.40 6.50 11.36
C ALA A 22 -10.32 6.54 10.28
N ALA A 23 -10.36 7.53 9.37
CA ALA A 23 -9.33 7.74 8.37
C ALA A 23 -7.96 7.98 9.01
N ALA A 24 -7.91 8.80 10.08
CA ALA A 24 -6.69 9.06 10.85
C ALA A 24 -6.16 7.80 11.56
N ALA A 25 -7.02 6.90 12.04
CA ALA A 25 -6.59 5.62 12.59
C ALA A 25 -6.03 4.68 11.51
N VAL A 26 -6.66 4.63 10.33
CA VAL A 26 -6.19 3.81 9.20
C VAL A 26 -4.86 4.33 8.62
N GLN A 27 -4.52 5.62 8.81
CA GLN A 27 -3.20 6.15 8.44
C GLN A 27 -2.03 5.40 9.11
N GLU A 28 -2.22 4.82 10.30
CA GLU A 28 -1.18 3.99 10.93
C GLU A 28 -0.86 2.75 10.07
N LEU A 29 -1.86 2.20 9.39
CA LEU A 29 -1.66 1.09 8.45
C LEU A 29 -0.97 1.54 7.15
N LEU A 30 -0.99 2.84 6.80
CA LEU A 30 -0.29 3.35 5.62
C LEU A 30 1.13 3.81 5.97
N GLY A 31 1.24 4.90 6.73
CA GLY A 31 2.48 5.61 7.01
C GLY A 31 3.02 5.39 8.42
N GLY A 32 2.34 4.57 9.24
CA GLY A 32 2.82 4.19 10.56
C GLY A 32 4.09 3.35 10.50
N LYS A 33 4.73 3.15 11.66
CA LYS A 33 6.02 2.44 11.73
C LYS A 33 5.94 1.03 11.15
N PHE A 34 4.80 0.36 11.32
CA PHE A 34 4.51 -0.98 10.81
C PHE A 34 3.47 -0.97 9.69
N GLY A 35 3.24 0.17 9.05
CA GLY A 35 2.32 0.30 7.93
C GLY A 35 2.91 -0.18 6.60
N GLU A 36 2.08 -0.15 5.56
CA GLU A 36 2.39 -0.68 4.24
C GLU A 36 3.54 0.07 3.54
N MET A 37 3.77 1.34 3.88
CA MET A 37 4.95 2.07 3.39
C MET A 37 6.26 1.46 3.92
N SER A 38 6.26 0.96 5.16
CA SER A 38 7.42 0.29 5.75
C SER A 38 7.67 -1.07 5.10
N THR A 39 6.63 -1.90 4.91
CA THR A 39 6.77 -3.20 4.23
C THR A 39 7.22 -3.02 2.79
N LEU A 40 6.58 -2.12 2.04
CA LEU A 40 6.94 -1.75 0.67
C LEU A 40 8.42 -1.38 0.58
N MET A 41 8.86 -0.42 1.38
CA MET A 41 10.23 0.09 1.27
C MET A 41 11.24 -0.96 1.76
N ASN A 42 10.94 -1.70 2.82
CA ASN A 42 11.83 -2.76 3.31
C ASN A 42 12.09 -3.80 2.22
N TYR A 43 11.04 -4.40 1.65
CA TYR A 43 11.20 -5.45 0.64
C TYR A 43 11.74 -4.89 -0.68
N THR A 44 11.36 -3.67 -1.06
CA THR A 44 11.90 -3.00 -2.26
C THR A 44 13.41 -2.83 -2.14
N PHE A 45 13.90 -2.22 -1.06
CA PHE A 45 15.34 -2.02 -0.87
C PHE A 45 16.10 -3.32 -0.67
N GLN A 46 15.52 -4.31 0.02
CA GLN A 46 16.11 -5.65 0.11
C GLN A 46 16.23 -6.30 -1.28
N SER A 47 15.21 -6.19 -2.14
CA SER A 47 15.26 -6.72 -3.51
C SER A 47 16.33 -6.03 -4.36
N PHE A 48 16.51 -4.71 -4.19
CA PHE A 48 17.54 -3.95 -4.90
C PHE A 48 18.93 -4.35 -4.43
N ASN A 49 19.11 -4.44 -3.11
CA ASN A 49 20.40 -4.76 -2.48
C ASN A 49 20.72 -6.27 -2.46
N PHE A 50 19.82 -7.13 -2.98
CA PHE A 50 19.97 -8.57 -2.93
C PHE A 50 21.22 -9.06 -3.69
N ARG A 51 22.08 -9.82 -3.00
CA ARG A 51 23.34 -10.38 -3.53
C ARG A 51 23.17 -11.86 -3.88
N GLY A 52 23.90 -12.36 -4.88
CA GLY A 52 23.80 -13.77 -5.29
C GLY A 52 22.44 -14.12 -5.90
N ARG A 53 21.83 -13.19 -6.66
CA ARG A 53 20.47 -13.35 -7.22
C ARG A 53 20.31 -14.63 -8.05
N SER A 54 21.37 -15.08 -8.71
CA SER A 54 21.37 -16.33 -9.48
C SER A 54 21.56 -17.57 -8.60
N ASP A 55 22.35 -17.45 -7.52
CA ASP A 55 22.75 -18.57 -6.66
C ASP A 55 21.62 -18.98 -5.71
N VAL A 56 20.87 -18.00 -5.21
CA VAL A 56 19.75 -18.19 -4.26
C VAL A 56 18.47 -17.56 -4.81
N ARG A 57 18.21 -17.88 -6.08
CA ARG A 57 17.11 -17.30 -6.88
C ARG A 57 15.72 -17.36 -6.22
N PRO A 58 15.29 -18.45 -5.58
CA PRO A 58 13.96 -18.51 -4.96
C PRO A 58 13.72 -17.44 -3.88
N PHE A 59 14.76 -17.08 -3.12
CA PHE A 59 14.65 -16.05 -2.08
C PHE A 59 14.62 -14.64 -2.66
N TYR A 60 15.39 -14.41 -3.72
CA TYR A 60 15.31 -13.15 -4.47
C TYR A 60 13.92 -12.97 -5.08
N ASP A 61 13.39 -14.00 -5.75
CA ASP A 61 12.07 -13.94 -6.38
C ASP A 61 10.98 -13.72 -5.32
N LEU A 62 11.06 -14.38 -4.16
CA LEU A 62 10.11 -14.17 -3.06
C LEU A 62 10.09 -12.70 -2.59
N ILE A 63 11.24 -12.12 -2.26
CA ILE A 63 11.30 -10.75 -1.75
C ILE A 63 10.90 -9.75 -2.84
N ALA A 64 11.36 -9.94 -4.07
CA ALA A 64 11.01 -9.07 -5.18
C ALA A 64 9.51 -9.15 -5.55
N ASN A 65 8.89 -10.31 -5.38
CA ASN A 65 7.46 -10.49 -5.64
C ASN A 65 6.61 -9.84 -4.55
N ILE A 66 6.95 -10.06 -3.27
CA ILE A 66 6.27 -9.38 -2.15
C ILE A 66 6.43 -7.86 -2.28
N ALA A 67 7.63 -7.35 -2.57
CA ALA A 67 7.85 -5.92 -2.80
C ALA A 67 6.92 -5.35 -3.89
N ALA A 68 6.60 -6.14 -4.93
CA ALA A 68 5.67 -5.73 -5.97
C ALA A 68 4.21 -5.74 -5.49
N GLU A 69 3.82 -6.69 -4.63
CA GLU A 69 2.50 -6.75 -3.99
C GLU A 69 2.25 -5.54 -3.09
N GLU A 70 3.25 -5.10 -2.32
CA GLU A 70 3.11 -3.97 -1.39
C GLU A 70 2.76 -2.64 -2.10
N PHE A 71 3.06 -2.50 -3.39
CA PHE A 71 2.58 -1.36 -4.18
C PHE A 71 1.05 -1.31 -4.25
N ALA A 72 0.40 -2.47 -4.36
CA ALA A 72 -1.05 -2.57 -4.38
C ALA A 72 -1.64 -2.35 -2.99
N HIS A 73 -0.95 -2.75 -1.92
CA HIS A 73 -1.37 -2.48 -0.54
C HIS A 73 -1.39 -0.99 -0.22
N ILE A 74 -0.32 -0.24 -0.55
CA ILE A 74 -0.32 1.21 -0.31
C ILE A 74 -1.42 1.93 -1.12
N GLU A 75 -1.73 1.46 -2.34
CA GLU A 75 -2.82 2.00 -3.16
C GLU A 75 -4.18 1.70 -2.52
N LEU A 76 -4.38 0.46 -2.05
CA LEU A 76 -5.61 0.02 -1.42
C LEU A 76 -5.88 0.74 -0.09
N VAL A 77 -4.88 0.86 0.79
CA VAL A 77 -5.03 1.56 2.07
C VAL A 77 -5.25 3.05 1.85
N SER A 78 -4.52 3.67 0.91
CA SER A 78 -4.76 5.07 0.54
C SER A 78 -6.18 5.28 0.01
N TYR A 79 -6.69 4.37 -0.82
CA TYR A 79 -8.05 4.42 -1.31
C TYR A 79 -9.08 4.26 -0.17
N ALA A 80 -8.84 3.36 0.79
CA ALA A 80 -9.69 3.19 1.97
C ALA A 80 -9.75 4.46 2.83
N ILE A 81 -8.62 5.14 3.04
CA ILE A 81 -8.56 6.43 3.74
C ILE A 81 -9.40 7.47 2.99
N ASN A 82 -9.27 7.55 1.65
CA ASN A 82 -10.04 8.48 0.84
C ASN A 82 -11.55 8.19 0.90
N LEU A 83 -11.97 6.93 0.92
CA LEU A 83 -13.39 6.57 1.11
C LEU A 83 -13.91 7.06 2.47
N LEU A 84 -13.11 6.96 3.52
CA LEU A 84 -13.47 7.43 4.86
C LEU A 84 -13.52 8.97 4.98
N LEU A 85 -12.81 9.69 4.11
CA LEU A 85 -12.82 11.16 4.04
C LEU A 85 -13.83 11.73 3.05
N THR A 86 -14.36 10.92 2.14
CA THR A 86 -15.29 11.39 1.11
C THR A 86 -16.59 11.86 1.76
N GLY A 87 -16.87 13.16 1.67
CA GLY A 87 -18.06 13.78 2.26
C GLY A 87 -17.91 14.21 3.71
N THR A 88 -16.72 14.13 4.31
CA THR A 88 -16.51 14.55 5.71
C THR A 88 -16.23 16.03 5.88
N THR A 89 -15.89 16.74 4.81
CA THR A 89 -15.70 18.20 4.80
C THR A 89 -16.45 18.80 3.61
N PRO A 90 -17.04 20.01 3.76
CA PRO A 90 -17.49 20.79 2.61
C PRO A 90 -16.28 21.09 1.71
N ARG A 91 -16.40 20.88 0.40
CA ARG A 91 -15.51 21.55 -0.55
C ARG A 91 -16.06 22.95 -0.74
N ASP A 92 -15.48 23.93 -0.07
CA ASP A 92 -15.74 25.32 -0.42
C ASP A 92 -15.27 25.53 -1.87
N GLY A 93 -16.18 26.02 -2.71
CA GLY A 93 -15.96 26.28 -4.14
C GLY A 93 -15.15 27.55 -4.38
#